data_AF-A0A5P9IR85-F1
#
_entry.id   AF-A0A5P9IR85-F1
#
_cell.length_a   1.000
_cell.length_b   1.000
_cell.length_c   1.000
_cell.angle_alpha   90.00
_cell.angle_beta   90.00
_cell.angle_gamma   90.00
#
_symmetry.space_group_name_H-M   'P 1'
#
loop_
_entity.id
_entity.type
_entity.pdbx_description
1 polymer ?
#
loop_
_entity_poly.entity_id
_entity_poly.type
_entity_poly.pdbx_seq_one_letter_code
_entity_poly.pdbx_strand_id
1 'polypeptide(L)'
;MCKLFTDADPALWASHTRSVRLEGVSTSVRLEGFFWGVLEEIGHRDGLGLSQLLSRLSREWVEAGRDPDNFASFLRVCCGRFHALQLAGEVPTQPQESLADLDAEGILARERQRHAASAGGHAEAASCSATR
;
A
#
# COMPACT_ATOMS: atom_id res chain seq x y z
N MET A 1 10.39 22.80 -4.62
CA MET A 1 10.21 21.46 -4.03
C MET A 1 9.44 21.54 -2.72
N CYS A 2 9.88 22.29 -1.70
CA CYS A 2 9.19 22.35 -0.40
C CYS A 2 7.70 22.74 -0.49
N LYS A 3 7.34 23.77 -1.27
CA LYS A 3 5.93 24.19 -1.45
C LYS A 3 5.00 23.09 -1.95
N LEU A 4 5.49 22.17 -2.79
CA LEU A 4 4.70 21.04 -3.30
C LEU A 4 4.23 20.11 -2.16
N PHE A 5 5.01 20.04 -1.07
CA PHE A 5 4.74 19.17 0.07
C PHE A 5 4.20 19.92 1.29
N THR A 6 4.50 21.22 1.46
CA THR A 6 4.06 22.01 2.62
C THR A 6 2.71 22.67 2.41
N ASP A 7 2.34 22.99 1.17
CA ASP A 7 1.11 23.73 0.85
C ASP A 7 -0.01 22.77 0.35
N ALA A 8 0.18 21.45 0.49
CA ALA A 8 -0.88 20.49 0.20
C ALA A 8 -2.00 20.59 1.25
N ASP A 9 -3.16 20.00 0.94
CA ASP A 9 -4.34 20.07 1.81
C ASP A 9 -4.04 19.46 3.20
N PRO A 10 -4.18 20.23 4.31
CA PRO A 10 -4.00 19.75 5.68
C PRO A 10 -4.77 18.47 6.02
N ALA A 11 -5.92 18.25 5.38
CA ALA A 11 -6.74 17.05 5.57
C ALA A 11 -6.00 15.75 5.20
N LEU A 12 -4.99 15.82 4.32
CA LEU A 12 -4.21 14.66 3.91
C LEU A 12 -3.40 14.05 5.07
N TRP A 13 -2.91 14.89 5.99
CA TRP A 13 -2.16 14.45 7.18
C TRP A 13 -3.03 14.32 8.43
N ALA A 14 -4.29 14.73 8.37
CA ALA A 14 -5.21 14.61 9.50
C ALA A 14 -5.40 13.13 9.86
N SER A 15 -5.17 12.79 11.12
CA SER A 15 -5.26 11.42 11.59
C SER A 15 -6.70 11.07 11.96
N HIS A 16 -7.26 10.06 11.29
CA HIS A 16 -8.61 9.57 11.54
C HIS A 16 -8.57 8.14 12.04
N THR A 17 -9.32 7.89 13.10
CA THR A 17 -9.48 6.57 13.70
C THR A 17 -10.80 5.96 13.23
N ARG A 18 -10.74 4.76 12.66
CA ARG A 18 -11.92 3.98 12.25
C ARG A 18 -11.88 2.60 12.91
N SER A 19 -13.06 2.05 13.18
CA SER A 19 -13.18 0.71 13.76
C SER A 19 -13.20 -0.35 12.66
N VAL A 20 -12.33 -1.34 12.76
CA VAL A 20 -12.19 -2.45 11.81
C VAL A 20 -12.35 -3.77 12.57
N ARG A 21 -13.05 -4.74 12.00
CA ARG A 21 -13.17 -6.06 12.62
C ARG A 21 -12.01 -6.94 12.16
N LEU A 22 -11.08 -7.25 13.07
CA LEU A 22 -10.00 -8.23 12.86
C LEU A 22 -10.37 -9.49 13.65
N GLU A 23 -10.48 -10.66 13.00
CA GLU A 23 -10.87 -11.93 13.67
C GLU A 23 -12.14 -11.85 14.55
N GLY A 24 -13.12 -11.03 14.14
CA GLY A 24 -14.34 -10.80 14.92
C GLY A 24 -14.20 -9.82 16.09
N VAL A 25 -13.00 -9.34 16.39
CA VAL A 25 -12.73 -8.31 17.40
C VAL A 25 -12.73 -6.93 16.77
N SER A 26 -13.38 -5.97 17.42
CA SER A 26 -13.41 -4.58 16.98
C SER A 26 -12.09 -3.88 17.34
N THR A 27 -11.21 -3.71 16.36
CA THR A 27 -9.90 -3.07 16.51
C THR A 27 -9.92 -1.64 15.99
N SER A 28 -9.34 -0.74 16.76
CA SER A 28 -9.21 0.67 16.39
C SER A 28 -8.00 0.88 15.48
N VAL A 29 -8.22 1.30 14.23
CA VAL A 29 -7.15 1.57 13.27
C VAL A 29 -7.08 3.07 13.01
N ARG A 30 -5.88 3.65 13.17
CA ARG A 30 -5.62 5.08 12.96
C ARG A 30 -4.71 5.30 11.76
N LEU A 31 -5.22 6.00 10.74
CA LEU A 31 -4.51 6.38 9.52
C LEU A 31 -4.78 7.84 9.15
N GLU A 32 -3.88 8.42 8.37
CA GLU A 32 -4.00 9.75 7.79
C GLU A 32 -5.07 9.78 6.68
N GLY A 33 -5.69 10.94 6.45
CA GLY A 33 -6.75 11.13 5.45
C GLY A 33 -6.36 10.66 4.04
N PHE A 34 -5.10 10.89 3.65
CA PHE A 34 -4.54 10.39 2.40
C PHE A 34 -4.71 8.87 2.25
N PHE A 35 -4.30 8.09 3.25
CA PHE A 35 -4.38 6.63 3.19
C PHE A 35 -5.81 6.13 3.17
N TRP A 36 -6.72 6.78 3.90
CA TRP A 36 -8.14 6.45 3.83
C TRP A 36 -8.71 6.65 2.43
N GLY A 37 -8.37 7.75 1.75
CA GLY A 37 -8.80 8.00 0.38
C GLY A 37 -8.27 6.96 -0.62
N VAL A 38 -7.01 6.57 -0.49
CA VAL A 38 -6.42 5.53 -1.36
C VAL A 38 -7.07 4.16 -1.13
N LEU A 39 -7.36 3.79 0.13
CA LEU A 39 -8.09 2.55 0.43
C LEU A 39 -9.52 2.56 -0.13
N GLU A 40 -10.19 3.71 -0.09
CA GLU A 40 -11.52 3.89 -0.70
C GLU A 40 -11.45 3.71 -2.23
N GLU A 41 -10.41 4.25 -2.89
CA GLU A 41 -10.18 4.01 -4.33
C GLU A 41 -9.94 2.53 -4.65
N ILE A 42 -9.05 1.88 -3.90
CA ILE A 42 -8.74 0.44 -4.08
C ILE A 42 -10.02 -0.38 -3.96
N GLY A 43 -10.83 -0.11 -2.93
CA GLY A 43 -12.10 -0.82 -2.73
C GLY A 43 -13.06 -0.59 -3.89
N HIS A 44 -13.19 0.67 -4.34
CA HIS A 44 -14.11 1.03 -5.41
C HIS A 44 -13.81 0.32 -6.74
N ARG A 45 -12.53 0.08 -7.06
CA ARG A 45 -12.11 -0.63 -8.27
C ARG A 45 -12.62 -2.07 -8.34
N ASP A 46 -12.78 -2.71 -7.20
CA ASP A 46 -13.29 -4.08 -7.10
C ASP A 46 -14.78 -4.12 -6.70
N GLY A 47 -15.47 -2.97 -6.77
CA GLY A 47 -16.88 -2.85 -6.35
C GLY A 47 -17.11 -3.05 -4.85
N LEU A 48 -16.09 -2.82 -4.02
CA LEU A 48 -16.13 -2.98 -2.56
C LEU A 48 -16.25 -1.64 -1.86
N GLY A 49 -17.13 -1.59 -0.84
CA GLY A 49 -17.08 -0.53 0.15
C GLY A 49 -15.83 -0.67 1.04
N LEU A 50 -15.35 0.44 1.61
CA LEU A 50 -14.13 0.43 2.45
C LEU A 50 -14.18 -0.63 3.56
N SER A 51 -15.29 -0.75 4.29
CA SER A 51 -15.41 -1.75 5.37
C SER A 51 -15.28 -3.19 4.86
N GLN A 52 -15.77 -3.48 3.64
CA GLN A 52 -15.63 -4.79 3.01
C GLN A 52 -14.19 -5.05 2.60
N LEU A 53 -13.52 -4.07 1.98
CA LEU A 53 -12.11 -4.15 1.65
C LEU A 53 -11.26 -4.44 2.90
N LEU A 54 -11.43 -3.64 3.95
CA LEU A 54 -10.65 -3.78 5.18
C LEU A 54 -10.87 -5.14 5.84
N SER A 55 -12.11 -5.66 5.82
CA SER A 55 -12.43 -6.98 6.38
C SER A 55 -11.81 -8.13 5.57
N ARG A 56 -11.69 -7.99 4.24
CA ARG A 56 -11.00 -8.97 3.40
C ARG A 56 -9.50 -8.95 3.64
N LEU A 57 -8.89 -7.76 3.58
CA LEU A 57 -7.47 -7.57 3.83
C LEU A 57 -7.06 -8.03 5.23
N SER A 58 -7.89 -7.78 6.26
CA SER A 58 -7.59 -8.25 7.61
C SER A 58 -7.59 -9.77 7.71
N ARG A 59 -8.57 -10.43 7.09
CA ARG A 59 -8.67 -11.89 7.12
C ARG A 59 -7.46 -12.51 6.44
N GLU A 60 -7.13 -12.06 5.23
CA GLU A 60 -5.98 -12.56 4.47
C GLU A 60 -4.65 -12.28 5.20
N TRP A 61 -4.52 -11.13 5.85
CA TRP A 61 -3.36 -10.79 6.67
C TRP A 61 -3.14 -11.78 7.83
N VAL A 62 -4.22 -12.11 8.54
CA VAL A 62 -4.17 -13.07 9.66
C VAL A 62 -3.97 -14.50 9.17
N GLU A 63 -4.66 -14.91 8.10
CA GLU A 63 -4.49 -16.22 7.46
C GLU A 63 -3.05 -16.45 6.98
N ALA A 64 -2.35 -15.39 6.58
CA ALA A 64 -0.93 -15.40 6.24
C ALA A 64 0.01 -15.46 7.47
N GLY A 65 -0.52 -15.62 8.69
CA GLY A 65 0.23 -15.73 9.94
C GLY A 65 0.96 -14.45 10.34
N ARG A 66 0.45 -13.29 9.93
CA ARG A 66 1.06 -11.99 10.23
C ARG A 66 0.56 -11.41 11.54
N ASP A 67 1.42 -10.60 12.15
CA ASP A 67 1.12 -9.94 13.42
C ASP A 67 -0.02 -8.90 13.26
N PRO A 68 -1.12 -9.02 14.01
CA PRO A 68 -2.23 -8.07 13.96
C PRO A 68 -1.84 -6.66 14.42
N ASP A 69 -0.81 -6.50 15.25
CA ASP A 69 -0.39 -5.19 15.77
C ASP A 69 0.17 -4.27 14.67
N ASN A 70 0.64 -4.87 13.57
CA ASN A 70 1.22 -4.16 12.43
C ASN A 70 0.22 -3.87 11.30
N PHE A 71 -1.08 -4.08 11.51
CA PHE A 71 -2.09 -3.92 10.46
C PHE A 71 -2.18 -2.49 9.92
N ALA A 72 -2.05 -1.46 10.77
CA ALA A 72 -2.05 -0.07 10.30
C ALA A 72 -0.84 0.25 9.41
N SER A 73 0.34 -0.31 9.72
CA SER A 73 1.54 -0.17 8.90
C SER A 73 1.38 -0.88 7.56
N PHE A 74 0.81 -2.09 7.58
CA PHE A 74 0.46 -2.84 6.38
C PHE A 74 -0.44 -2.03 5.44
N LEU A 75 -1.52 -1.43 5.94
CA LEU A 75 -2.43 -0.62 5.12
C LEU A 75 -1.72 0.59 4.47
N ARG A 76 -0.82 1.28 5.18
CA ARG A 76 -0.03 2.37 4.59
C ARG A 76 0.89 1.86 3.46
N VAL A 77 1.53 0.72 3.67
CA VAL A 77 2.38 0.08 2.65
C VAL A 77 1.55 -0.36 1.44
N CYS A 78 0.33 -0.89 1.64
CA CYS A 78 -0.58 -1.21 0.54
C CYS A 78 -0.88 0.00 -0.33
N CYS A 79 -1.17 1.16 0.27
CA CYS A 79 -1.43 2.40 -0.48
C CYS A 79 -0.20 2.86 -1.28
N GLY A 80 0.98 2.85 -0.65
CA GLY A 80 2.23 3.21 -1.33
C GLY A 80 2.56 2.25 -2.48
N ARG A 81 2.40 0.94 -2.26
CA ARG A 81 2.61 -0.09 -3.29
C ARG A 81 1.61 0.03 -4.44
N PHE A 82 0.34 0.33 -4.15
CA PHE A 82 -0.68 0.55 -5.16
C PHE A 82 -0.25 1.63 -6.18
N HIS A 83 0.15 2.81 -5.69
CA HIS A 83 0.65 3.86 -6.58
C HIS A 83 2.00 3.52 -7.24
N ALA A 84 2.90 2.83 -6.55
CA ALA A 84 4.16 2.40 -7.15
C ALA A 84 3.93 1.42 -8.32
N LEU A 85 2.98 0.50 -8.18
CA LEU A 85 2.59 -0.43 -9.24
C LEU A 85 1.90 0.29 -10.40
N GLN A 86 1.11 1.33 -10.14
CA GLN A 86 0.57 2.20 -11.19
C GLN A 86 1.67 2.92 -11.97
N LEU A 87 2.65 3.50 -11.27
CA LEU A 87 3.79 4.17 -11.91
C LEU A 87 4.64 3.20 -12.73
N ALA A 88 4.70 1.93 -12.33
CA ALA A 88 5.37 0.87 -13.08
C ALA A 88 4.55 0.33 -14.26
N GLY A 89 3.30 0.77 -14.45
CA GLY A 89 2.38 0.28 -15.49
C GLY A 89 1.83 -1.13 -15.23
N GLU A 90 1.98 -1.63 -14.00
CA GLU A 90 1.54 -2.98 -13.59
C GLU A 90 0.09 -2.99 -13.12
N VAL A 91 -0.38 -1.86 -12.61
CA VAL A 91 -1.78 -1.63 -12.24
C VAL A 91 -2.29 -0.48 -13.10
N PRO A 92 -3.39 -0.66 -13.86
CA PRO A 92 -3.95 0.41 -14.67
C PRO A 92 -4.28 1.65 -13.83
N THR A 93 -4.04 2.86 -14.33
CA THR A 93 -4.48 4.08 -13.65
C THR A 93 -5.99 4.31 -13.82
N GLN A 94 -6.55 3.85 -14.93
CA GLN A 94 -7.98 3.97 -15.22
C GLN A 94 -8.78 2.86 -14.52
N PRO A 95 -9.93 3.17 -13.91
CA PRO A 95 -10.71 2.23 -13.10
C PRO A 95 -11.57 1.25 -13.92
N GLN A 96 -11.28 1.05 -15.21
CA GLN A 96 -12.08 0.18 -16.07
C GLN A 96 -11.79 -1.32 -15.87
N GLU A 97 -10.63 -1.64 -15.29
CA GLU A 97 -10.21 -3.00 -14.96
C GLU A 97 -10.22 -3.20 -13.44
N SER A 98 -10.84 -4.29 -13.00
CA SER A 98 -10.83 -4.75 -11.61
C SER A 98 -9.42 -5.16 -11.21
N LEU A 99 -9.00 -4.85 -9.98
CA LEU A 99 -7.70 -5.29 -9.46
C LEU A 99 -7.68 -6.81 -9.27
N ALA A 100 -8.84 -7.42 -9.02
CA ALA A 100 -8.97 -8.87 -8.87
C ALA A 100 -8.68 -9.66 -10.16
N ASP A 101 -8.77 -9.02 -11.33
CA ASP A 101 -8.54 -9.67 -12.62
C ASP A 101 -7.06 -9.62 -13.07
N LEU A 102 -6.21 -8.90 -12.32
CA LEU A 102 -4.80 -8.75 -12.65
C LEU A 102 -4.00 -10.04 -12.37
N ASP A 103 -2.96 -10.27 -13.17
CA ASP A 103 -1.97 -11.33 -12.93
C ASP A 103 -1.09 -11.00 -11.71
N ALA A 104 -1.62 -11.26 -10.52
CA ALA A 104 -0.97 -10.98 -9.26
C ALA A 104 0.40 -11.68 -9.14
N GLU A 105 0.49 -12.95 -9.57
CA GLU A 105 1.74 -13.72 -9.49
C GLU A 105 2.83 -13.13 -10.39
N GLY A 106 2.49 -12.78 -11.64
CA GLY A 106 3.41 -12.12 -12.56
C GLY A 106 3.85 -10.75 -12.07
N ILE A 107 2.93 -9.94 -11.53
CA ILE A 107 3.25 -8.62 -10.95
C ILE A 107 4.23 -8.77 -9.77
N LEU A 108 3.94 -9.68 -8.84
CA LEU A 108 4.81 -9.93 -7.68
C LEU A 108 6.19 -10.45 -8.10
N ALA A 109 6.28 -11.29 -9.13
CA ALA A 109 7.55 -11.75 -9.68
C ALA A 109 8.39 -10.61 -10.25
N ARG A 110 7.79 -9.73 -11.06
CA ARG A 110 8.46 -8.55 -11.63
C ARG A 110 8.86 -7.54 -10.56
N GLU A 111 8.03 -7.34 -9.53
CA GLU A 111 8.35 -6.48 -8.39
C GLU A 111 9.58 -7.00 -7.62
N ARG A 112 9.64 -8.30 -7.31
CA ARG A 112 10.84 -8.90 -6.69
C ARG A 112 12.11 -8.66 -7.50
N GLN A 113 12.04 -8.78 -8.82
CA GLN A 113 13.17 -8.50 -9.71
C GLN A 113 13.62 -7.04 -9.65
N ARG A 114 12.68 -6.08 -9.66
CA ARG A 114 13.00 -4.64 -9.54
C ARG A 114 13.68 -4.31 -8.20
N HIS A 115 13.21 -4.90 -7.11
CA HIS A 115 13.80 -4.69 -5.78
C HIS A 115 15.20 -5.29 -5.68
N ALA A 116 15.42 -6.49 -6.25
CA ALA A 116 16.74 -7.10 -6.31
C ALA A 116 17.74 -6.26 -7.14
N ALA A 117 17.32 -5.76 -8.30
CA ALA A 117 18.14 -4.89 -9.14
C ALA A 117 18.52 -3.57 -8.44
N SER A 118 17.56 -2.99 -7.71
CA SER A 118 17.79 -1.75 -6.93
C SER A 118 18.72 -1.99 -5.75
N ALA A 119 18.60 -3.11 -5.05
CA ALA A 119 19.48 -3.47 -3.93
C ALA A 119 20.93 -3.75 -4.39
N GLY A 120 21.11 -4.39 -5.55
CA GLY A 120 22.43 -4.64 -6.14
C GLY A 120 23.20 -3.36 -6.46
N GLY A 121 22.52 -2.35 -7.02
CA GLY A 121 23.15 -1.05 -7.33
C GLY A 121 23.57 -0.26 -6.09
N HIS A 122 22.86 -0.41 -4.96
CA HIS A 122 23.23 0.24 -3.69
C HIS A 122 24.45 -0.43 -3.03
N ALA A 123 24.60 -1.75 -3.16
CA ALA A 123 25.77 -2.47 -2.64
C ALA A 123 27.06 -2.12 -3.42
N GLU A 124 26.96 -1.94 -4.73
CA GLU A 124 28.10 -1.58 -5.60
C GLU A 124 28.53 -0.10 -5.40
N ALA A 125 27.57 0.81 -5.22
CA ALA A 125 27.84 2.22 -4.91
C ALA A 125 28.47 2.41 -3.50
N ALA A 126 28.05 1.62 -2.52
CA ALA A 126 28.65 1.63 -1.17
C ALA A 126 30.10 1.13 -1.18
N SER A 127 30.44 0.15 -2.03
CA SER A 127 31.80 -0.34 -2.23
C SER A 127 32.72 0.71 -2.88
N CYS A 128 32.22 1.48 -3.85
CA CYS A 128 33.00 2.53 -4.52
C CYS A 128 33.30 3.75 -3.63
N SER A 129 32.50 3.96 -2.58
CA SER A 129 32.63 5.09 -1.66
C SER A 129 33.62 4.88 -0.52
N ALA A 130 34.11 3.65 -0.31
CA ALA A 130 35.01 3.28 0.79
C ALA A 130 36.50 3.25 0.40
N THR A 131 36.86 3.66 -0.81
CA THR A 131 38.23 3.59 -1.36
C THR A 131 38.82 4.95 -1.73
N ARG A 132 38.42 6.04 -1.04
CA ARG A 132 39.05 7.36 -1.18
C ARG A 132 39.42 7.98 0.15
#